data_AF-A0A377YQS1-F1
#
_entry.id   AF-A0A377YQS1-F1
#
_cell.length_a   1.000
_cell.length_b   1.000
_cell.length_c   1.000
_cell.angle_alpha   90.00
_cell.angle_beta   90.00
_cell.angle_gamma   90.00
#
_symmetry.space_group_name_H-M   'P 1'
#
loop_
_entity.id
_entity.type
_entity.pdbx_description
1 polymer ?
#
loop_
_entity_poly.entity_id
_entity_poly.type
_entity_poly.pdbx_seq_one_letter_code
_entity_poly.pdbx_strand_id
1 'polypeptide(L)'
;MWLAENEGAKFWLNVLTELKNRGLNDILIACVDGLKGFPDAINTVYPKARIQLCIVHMVRNSLRFVSWKDYKARHSRPESDLSGSHRRSRPAGAGSVRQRLGQSLPADKPKLAG
;
A
#
# COMPACT_ATOMS: atom_id res chain seq x y z
N MET A 1 -11.09 -0.78 19.26
CA MET A 1 -11.42 -1.38 17.95
C MET A 1 -12.57 -0.56 17.39
N TRP A 2 -12.46 -0.02 16.16
CA TRP A 2 -13.54 0.74 15.54
C TRP A 2 -14.28 -0.16 14.56
N LEU A 3 -15.61 -0.16 14.65
CA LEU A 3 -16.50 -0.93 13.78
C LEU A 3 -17.55 0.04 13.25
N ALA A 4 -17.76 0.04 11.93
CA ALA A 4 -18.80 0.83 11.29
C ALA A 4 -19.29 0.10 10.04
N GLU A 5 -20.56 0.29 9.69
CA GLU A 5 -21.14 -0.26 8.47
C GLU A 5 -20.57 0.40 7.20
N ASN A 6 -20.10 1.65 7.31
CA ASN A 6 -19.54 2.39 6.19
C ASN A 6 -18.28 3.17 6.59
N GLU A 7 -17.20 2.96 5.84
CA GLU A 7 -15.90 3.59 6.02
C GLU A 7 -15.81 4.96 5.33
N GLY A 8 -16.81 5.82 5.59
CA GLY A 8 -16.89 7.16 5.00
C GLY A 8 -15.95 8.19 5.64
N ALA A 9 -15.75 9.33 4.97
CA ALA A 9 -14.90 10.42 5.45
C ALA A 9 -15.24 10.89 6.88
N LYS A 10 -16.54 10.95 7.21
CA LYS A 10 -17.02 11.33 8.55
C LYS A 10 -16.62 10.33 9.63
N PHE A 11 -16.63 9.04 9.32
CA PHE A 11 -16.21 8.00 10.27
C PHE A 11 -14.72 8.15 10.58
N TRP A 12 -13.87 8.27 9.56
CA TRP A 12 -12.43 8.44 9.75
C TRP A 12 -12.07 9.73 10.50
N LEU A 13 -12.79 10.82 10.26
CA LEU A 13 -12.59 12.06 10.99
C LEU A 13 -12.92 11.89 12.49
N ASN A 14 -13.97 11.14 12.82
CA ASN A 14 -14.30 10.82 14.21
C ASN A 14 -13.20 9.98 14.86
N VAL A 15 -12.70 8.94 14.17
CA VAL A 15 -11.58 8.10 14.65
C VAL A 15 -10.33 8.92 14.91
N LEU A 16 -9.93 9.80 13.99
CA LEU A 16 -8.74 10.63 14.13
C LEU A 16 -8.86 11.65 15.26
N THR A 17 -10.06 12.20 15.46
CA THR A 17 -10.37 13.11 16.57
C THR A 17 -10.29 12.39 17.90
N GLU A 18 -10.81 11.17 17.97
CA GLU A 18 -10.69 10.33 19.16
C GLU A 18 -9.22 10.01 19.50
N LEU A 19 -8.41 9.69 18.49
CA LEU A 19 -6.96 9.49 18.67
C LEU A 19 -6.28 10.74 19.23
N LYS A 20 -6.68 11.92 18.76
CA LYS A 20 -6.16 13.20 19.26
C LYS A 20 -6.54 13.41 20.72
N ASN A 21 -7.80 13.15 21.07
CA ASN A 21 -8.29 13.25 22.45
C ASN A 21 -7.61 12.26 23.40
N ARG A 22 -7.11 11.13 22.89
CA ARG A 22 -6.31 10.15 23.65
C ARG A 22 -4.84 10.57 23.82
N GLY A 23 -4.43 11.72 23.29
CA GLY A 23 -3.09 12.28 23.45
C GLY A 23 -2.15 12.04 22.24
N LEU A 24 -2.67 11.59 21.09
CA LEU A 24 -1.88 11.55 19.87
C LEU A 24 -1.72 12.97 19.31
N ASN A 25 -0.54 13.56 19.50
CA ASN A 25 -0.33 14.98 19.18
C ASN A 25 0.08 15.21 17.72
N ASP A 26 0.91 14.33 17.16
CA ASP A 26 1.43 14.49 15.80
C ASP A 26 1.62 13.14 15.11
N ILE A 27 1.45 13.15 13.80
CA ILE A 27 1.68 12.01 12.92
C ILE A 27 2.67 12.45 11.87
N LEU A 28 3.83 11.81 11.79
CA LEU A 28 4.83 12.14 10.78
C LEU A 28 4.45 11.57 9.40
N ILE A 29 3.99 10.32 9.38
CA ILE A 29 3.67 9.58 8.16
C ILE A 29 2.36 8.81 8.36
N ALA A 30 1.43 8.97 7.41
CA ALA A 30 0.21 8.19 7.35
C ALA A 30 0.16 7.40 6.04
N CYS A 31 0.15 6.07 6.12
CA CYS A 31 0.03 5.18 4.97
C CYS A 31 -1.45 4.79 4.76
N VAL A 32 -2.06 5.21 3.66
CA VAL A 32 -3.48 5.00 3.37
C VAL A 32 -3.70 4.13 2.14
N ASP A 33 -4.83 3.42 2.07
CA ASP A 33 -5.18 2.55 0.93
C ASP A 33 -5.90 3.29 -0.23
N GLY A 34 -5.85 4.63 -0.25
CA GLY A 34 -6.56 5.41 -1.27
C GLY A 34 -8.08 5.49 -1.06
N LEU A 35 -8.56 5.26 0.16
CA LEU A 35 -9.97 5.49 0.53
C LEU A 35 -10.36 6.95 0.30
N LYS A 36 -11.52 7.16 -0.34
CA LYS A 36 -12.03 8.51 -0.65
C LYS A 36 -12.36 9.27 0.64
N GLY A 37 -11.81 10.48 0.77
CA GLY A 37 -12.07 11.37 1.92
C GLY A 37 -11.29 11.02 3.20
N PHE A 38 -10.54 9.91 3.24
CA PHE A 38 -9.66 9.63 4.38
C PHE A 38 -8.41 10.54 4.41
N PRO A 39 -7.73 10.82 3.28
CA PRO A 39 -6.65 11.81 3.24
C PRO A 39 -7.09 13.19 3.74
N ASP A 40 -8.30 13.62 3.36
CA ASP A 40 -8.85 14.92 3.76
C ASP A 40 -9.10 14.97 5.27
N ALA A 41 -9.61 13.88 5.86
CA ALA A 41 -9.78 13.76 7.30
C ALA A 41 -8.45 13.83 8.06
N ILE A 42 -7.39 13.19 7.54
CA ILE A 42 -6.04 13.24 8.13
C ILE A 42 -5.50 14.67 8.09
N ASN A 43 -5.58 15.35 6.94
CA ASN A 43 -5.13 16.74 6.81
C ASN A 43 -5.88 17.70 7.74
N THR A 44 -7.14 17.40 8.05
CA THR A 44 -7.96 18.21 8.95
C THR A 44 -7.51 18.10 10.41
N VAL A 45 -7.17 16.89 10.88
CA VAL A 45 -6.81 16.65 12.29
C VAL A 45 -5.30 16.82 12.54
N TYR A 46 -4.48 16.38 11.58
CA TYR A 46 -3.01 16.35 11.61
C TYR A 46 -2.42 16.97 10.33
N PRO A 47 -2.43 18.31 10.19
CA PRO A 47 -2.00 18.99 8.96
C PRO A 47 -0.49 18.85 8.64
N LYS A 48 0.33 18.43 9.61
CA LYS A 48 1.77 18.21 9.41
C LYS A 48 2.08 16.80 8.89
N ALA A 49 1.09 15.91 8.86
CA ALA A 49 1.30 14.53 8.47
C ALA A 49 1.57 14.38 6.99
N ARG A 50 2.58 13.58 6.64
CA ARG A 50 2.82 13.20 5.24
C ARG A 50 1.99 11.97 4.89
N ILE A 51 1.00 12.18 4.03
CA ILE A 51 0.12 11.12 3.54
C ILE A 51 0.82 10.42 2.36
N GLN A 52 0.93 9.10 2.45
CA GLN A 52 1.49 8.23 1.41
C GLN A 52 0.52 7.09 1.11
N LEU A 53 0.53 6.60 -0.14
CA LEU A 53 -0.18 5.37 -0.47
C LEU A 53 0.55 4.16 0.13
N CYS A 54 -0.22 3.26 0.73
CA CYS A 54 0.34 2.09 1.35
C CYS A 54 0.90 1.13 0.29
N ILE A 55 2.22 1.00 0.24
CA ILE A 55 2.91 0.08 -0.67
C ILE A 55 2.46 -1.37 -0.48
N VAL A 56 2.15 -1.78 0.76
CA VAL A 56 1.68 -3.14 1.05
C VAL A 56 0.33 -3.39 0.38
N HIS A 57 -0.61 -2.43 0.46
CA HIS A 57 -1.88 -2.55 -0.23
C HIS A 57 -1.69 -2.52 -1.76
N MET A 58 -0.81 -1.66 -2.28
CA MET A 58 -0.52 -1.61 -3.71
C MET A 58 0.06 -2.92 -4.23
N VAL A 59 1.03 -3.51 -3.51
CA VAL A 59 1.64 -4.80 -3.87
C VAL A 59 0.61 -5.91 -3.76
N ARG A 60 -0.15 -5.98 -2.65
CA ARG A 60 -1.20 -6.99 -2.48
C ARG A 60 -2.26 -6.89 -3.58
N ASN A 61 -2.73 -5.68 -3.90
CA ASN A 61 -3.71 -5.45 -4.96
C ASN A 61 -3.15 -5.87 -6.33
N SER A 62 -1.88 -5.56 -6.61
CA SER A 62 -1.22 -5.94 -7.87
C SER A 62 -1.04 -7.45 -8.00
N LEU A 63 -0.69 -8.14 -6.91
CA LEU A 63 -0.48 -9.58 -6.88
C LEU A 63 -1.79 -10.39 -7.03
N ARG A 64 -2.96 -9.79 -6.78
CA ARG A 64 -4.27 -10.43 -7.07
C ARG A 64 -4.45 -10.77 -8.54
N PHE A 65 -3.77 -10.07 -9.43
CA PHE A 65 -3.85 -10.29 -10.88
C PHE A 65 -2.78 -11.27 -11.39
N VAL A 66 -1.91 -11.78 -10.52
CA VAL A 66 -0.83 -12.70 -10.88
C VAL A 66 -1.31 -14.14 -10.66
N SER A 67 -1.07 -15.01 -11.65
CA SER A 67 -1.39 -16.43 -11.51
C SER A 67 -0.57 -17.05 -10.37
N TRP A 68 -1.13 -18.05 -9.66
CA TRP A 68 -0.44 -18.70 -8.55
C TRP A 68 0.90 -19.33 -8.97
N LYS A 69 0.99 -19.84 -10.20
CA LYS A 69 2.22 -20.43 -10.77
C LYS A 69 3.34 -19.38 -10.85
N ASP A 70 3.02 -18.20 -11.37
CA ASP A 70 3.98 -17.09 -11.51
C ASP A 70 4.27 -16.39 -10.17
N TYR A 71 3.32 -16.42 -9.25
CA TYR A 71 3.52 -15.93 -7.89
C TYR A 71 4.56 -16.79 -7.16
N LYS A 72 4.37 -18.11 -7.17
CA LYS A 72 5.24 -19.07 -6.48
C LYS A 72 6.66 -19.03 -7.05
N ALA A 73 6.80 -19.05 -8.38
CA ALA A 73 8.10 -19.01 -9.05
C ALA A 73 8.93 -17.76 -8.72
N ARG A 74 8.27 -16.62 -8.45
CA ARG A 74 8.94 -15.32 -8.17
C ARG A 74 9.17 -15.04 -6.69
N HIS A 75 8.42 -15.68 -5.78
CA HIS A 75 8.53 -15.46 -4.34
C HIS A 75 9.23 -16.61 -3.60
N SER A 76 9.43 -17.76 -4.24
CA SER A 76 10.33 -18.78 -3.73
C SER A 76 11.76 -18.22 -3.76
N ARG A 77 12.31 -17.90 -2.59
CA ARG A 77 13.72 -17.50 -2.45
C ARG A 77 14.59 -18.70 -2.86
N PRO A 78 15.45 -18.58 -3.89
CA PRO A 78 16.42 -19.63 -4.17
C PRO A 78 17.40 -19.73 -3.00
N GLU A 79 17.76 -20.95 -2.60
CA GLU A 79 18.65 -21.20 -1.45
C GLU A 79 19.98 -20.44 -1.54
N SER A 80 20.45 -20.16 -2.77
CA SER A 80 21.64 -19.36 -3.06
C SER A 80 21.63 -17.97 -2.40
N ASP A 81 20.45 -17.38 -2.18
CA ASP A 81 20.30 -16.04 -1.61
C ASP A 81 20.39 -16.02 -0.08
N LEU A 82 20.37 -17.18 0.60
CA LEU A 82 20.39 -17.27 2.07
C LEU A 82 21.79 -17.00 2.67
N SER A 83 22.85 -17.05 1.86
CA SER A 83 24.25 -16.95 2.32
C SER A 83 24.81 -15.52 2.41
N GLY A 84 24.08 -14.49 1.93
CA GLY A 84 24.61 -13.13 1.83
C GLY A 84 24.00 -12.13 2.83
N SER A 85 24.56 -12.00 4.04
CA SER A 85 24.22 -10.92 5.00
C SER A 85 24.94 -9.60 4.67
N HIS A 86 25.07 -9.26 3.37
CA HIS A 86 25.68 -8.00 2.95
C HIS A 86 24.60 -6.97 2.66
N ARG A 87 24.67 -5.84 3.39
CA ARG A 87 23.89 -4.63 3.17
C ARG A 87 23.91 -4.30 1.67
N ARG A 88 22.79 -4.49 0.99
CA ARG A 88 22.68 -4.29 -0.47
C ARG A 88 22.97 -2.83 -0.84
N SER A 89 24.17 -2.56 -1.31
CA SER A 89 24.42 -1.47 -2.26
C SER A 89 23.49 -1.68 -3.44
N ARG A 90 22.64 -0.68 -3.71
CA ARG A 90 21.64 -0.70 -4.79
C ARG A 90 22.36 -0.94 -6.12
N PRO A 91 22.15 -2.07 -6.83
CA PRO A 91 22.74 -2.23 -8.15
C PRO A 91 22.08 -1.23 -9.11
N ALA A 92 22.88 -0.61 -9.97
CA ALA A 92 22.50 0.37 -10.98
C ALA A 92 21.66 -0.23 -12.15
N GLY A 93 20.95 -1.34 -11.89
CA GLY A 93 20.12 -2.08 -12.84
C GLY A 93 18.67 -2.18 -12.36
N ALA A 94 18.15 -1.15 -11.70
CA ALA A 94 16.74 -1.06 -11.34
C ALA A 94 15.90 -0.78 -12.61
N GLY A 95 15.87 -1.73 -13.54
CA GLY A 95 14.83 -1.77 -14.57
C GLY A 95 13.47 -1.63 -13.88
N SER A 96 12.56 -0.85 -14.48
CA SER A 96 11.33 -0.48 -13.78
C SER A 96 10.58 -1.75 -13.37
N VAL A 97 9.94 -1.73 -12.21
CA VAL A 97 9.07 -2.83 -11.76
C VAL A 97 8.03 -3.16 -12.85
N ARG A 98 7.63 -2.15 -13.64
CA ARG A 98 6.78 -2.26 -14.82
C ARG A 98 7.40 -3.09 -15.94
N GLN A 99 8.72 -3.03 -16.14
CA GLN A 99 9.44 -3.80 -17.16
C GLN A 99 9.54 -5.29 -16.79
N ARG A 100 9.62 -5.62 -15.49
CA ARG A 100 9.65 -7.01 -14.99
C ARG A 100 8.27 -7.64 -14.79
N LEU A 101 7.27 -6.85 -14.40
CA LEU A 101 5.88 -7.33 -14.19
C LEU A 101 4.99 -7.17 -15.42
N GLY A 102 5.34 -6.28 -16.35
CA GLY A 102 4.53 -5.94 -17.52
C GLY A 102 4.34 -7.09 -18.51
N GLN A 103 5.20 -8.11 -18.50
CA GLN A 103 5.02 -9.32 -19.32
C GLN A 103 3.96 -10.29 -18.78
N SER A 104 3.57 -10.15 -17.51
CA SER A 104 2.60 -11.06 -16.85
C SER A 104 1.27 -10.39 -16.47
N LEU A 105 1.12 -9.08 -16.70
CA LEU A 105 -0.13 -8.38 -16.51
C LEU A 105 -0.84 -8.34 -17.88
N PRO A 106 -2.02 -8.96 -18.03
CA PRO A 106 -2.75 -8.87 -19.30
C PRO A 106 -3.10 -7.40 -19.56
N ALA A 107 -2.52 -6.84 -20.63
CA ALA A 107 -3.07 -5.65 -21.26
C ALA A 107 -4.44 -6.04 -21.84
N ASP A 108 -5.44 -5.18 -21.64
CA ASP A 108 -6.84 -5.31 -22.07
C ASP A 108 -7.73 -6.33 -21.36
N LYS A 109 -8.59 -5.81 -20.47
CA LYS A 109 -10.04 -6.10 -20.52
C LYS A 109 -10.84 -4.82 -20.25
N PRO A 110 -11.89 -4.52 -21.05
CA PRO A 110 -12.63 -3.27 -20.96
C PRO A 110 -13.58 -3.22 -19.75
N LYS A 111 -13.97 -1.99 -19.39
CA LYS A 111 -14.95 -1.57 -18.37
C LYS A 111 -16.11 -2.54 -18.12
N LEU A 112 -16.41 -2.79 -16.85
CA LEU A 112 -17.75 -3.05 -16.28
C LEU A 112 -17.71 -2.41 -14.87
N ALA A 113 -18.32 -1.26 -14.54
CA ALA A 113 -19.72 -0.86 -14.66
C ALA A 113 -20.66 -1.98 -14.16
N GLY A 114 -21.10 -1.82 -12.92
CA GLY A 114 -21.98 -2.70 -12.15
C GLY A 114 -21.96 -2.25 -10.70
#